data_AF-A0A5C6XR12-F1
#
_entry.id   AF-A0A5C6XR12-F1
#
_cell.length_a   1.000
_cell.length_b   1.000
_cell.length_c   1.000
_cell.angle_alpha   90.00
_cell.angle_beta   90.00
_cell.angle_gamma   90.00
#
_symmetry.space_group_name_H-M   'P 1'
#
loop_
_entity.id
_entity.type
_entity.pdbx_description
1 polymer ?
#
loop_
_entity_poly.entity_id
_entity_poly.type
_entity_poly.pdbx_seq_one_letter_code
_entity_poly.pdbx_strand_id
1 'polypeptide(L)'
;MHKERTFLQRLYLFLKGLAMGAANKVPGVSGGTVSFVFGFYEELIYSFRKINIIAFKLLISGRFKIFYRYVNGQFLLLIMGGSIFSYFSISLVLDFFLKHYELYVWSWFFGMIIGSIYYIGKGFGEWNSTNIVSLIIGASVGVGISFLTPAAENDNLWFVFICGIIGVSGMTLPGLSGSFILILMGNYVLLLVDSVNELFYVVANVIIGNFDILQHPEKIRYLKIITVFTAGSAFGLVSISHVLGYVLKRWNTIVTAVIIGFITGSLGIVWPWKKALYLVENDKFSLDKNGNKIIENYNRFIPDFSLAETWFAIFYIIFGIALILIIDYYGRKKK
;
A
#
# COMPACT_ATOMS: atom_id res chain seq x y z
N MET A 1 -17.99 17.80 13.09
CA MET A 1 -19.38 18.12 12.73
C MET A 1 -20.14 16.79 12.68
N HIS A 2 -20.80 16.39 13.77
CA HIS A 2 -21.57 15.14 13.77
C HIS A 2 -22.85 15.40 12.96
N LYS A 3 -22.94 14.80 11.77
CA LYS A 3 -24.19 14.78 11.00
C LYS A 3 -24.93 13.49 11.33
N GLU A 4 -26.22 13.57 11.64
CA GLU A 4 -27.05 12.39 11.66
C GLU A 4 -27.20 11.88 10.22
N ARG A 5 -26.83 10.62 10.02
CA ARG A 5 -26.79 9.99 8.70
C ARG A 5 -27.88 8.93 8.58
N THR A 6 -28.60 8.96 7.46
CA THR A 6 -29.59 7.93 7.08
C THR A 6 -28.90 6.60 6.81
N PHE A 7 -29.66 5.49 6.80
CA PHE A 7 -29.12 4.16 6.52
C PHE A 7 -28.37 4.10 5.17
N LEU A 8 -28.97 4.65 4.10
CA LEU A 8 -28.34 4.70 2.77
C LEU A 8 -27.02 5.47 2.78
N GLN A 9 -26.93 6.58 3.53
CA GLN A 9 -25.69 7.33 3.67
C GLN A 9 -24.62 6.53 4.41
N ARG A 10 -25.01 5.74 5.41
CA ARG A 10 -24.08 4.85 6.14
C ARG A 10 -23.56 3.74 5.24
N LEU A 11 -24.44 3.11 4.45
CA LEU A 11 -24.07 2.10 3.48
C LEU A 11 -23.12 2.67 2.41
N TYR A 12 -23.41 3.86 1.90
CA TYR A 12 -22.55 4.52 0.92
C TYR A 12 -21.16 4.86 1.49
N LEU A 13 -21.06 5.22 2.76
CA LEU A 13 -19.77 5.41 3.43
C LEU A 13 -19.02 4.10 3.60
N PHE A 14 -19.71 3.01 3.94
CA PHE A 14 -19.09 1.69 4.00
C PHE A 14 -18.55 1.27 2.62
N LEU A 15 -19.32 1.47 1.54
CA LEU A 15 -18.90 1.21 0.16
C LEU A 15 -17.71 2.10 -0.28
N LYS A 16 -17.68 3.35 0.18
CA LYS A 16 -16.51 4.25 0.00
C LYS A 16 -15.28 3.72 0.72
N GLY A 17 -15.44 3.21 1.95
CA GLY A 17 -14.40 2.52 2.69
C GLY A 17 -13.91 1.29 1.94
N LEU A 18 -14.83 0.49 1.39
CA LEU A 18 -14.51 -0.68 0.57
C LEU A 18 -13.61 -0.32 -0.62
N ALA A 19 -13.98 0.70 -1.39
CA ALA A 19 -13.19 1.16 -2.52
C ALA A 19 -11.80 1.68 -2.10
N MET A 20 -11.71 2.40 -0.98
CA MET A 20 -10.44 2.89 -0.43
C MET A 20 -9.54 1.75 0.06
N GLY A 21 -10.09 0.76 0.76
CA GLY A 21 -9.34 -0.41 1.21
C GLY A 21 -8.77 -1.22 0.05
N ALA A 22 -9.55 -1.36 -1.03
CA ALA A 22 -9.11 -2.01 -2.26
C ALA A 22 -7.93 -1.28 -2.89
N ALA A 23 -8.05 0.03 -3.03
CA ALA A 23 -7.01 0.88 -3.58
C ALA A 23 -5.72 0.84 -2.76
N ASN A 24 -5.80 0.81 -1.43
CA ASN A 24 -4.61 0.75 -0.57
C ASN A 24 -3.82 -0.55 -0.71
N LYS A 25 -4.48 -1.65 -1.08
CA LYS A 25 -3.84 -2.94 -1.25
C LYS A 25 -3.12 -3.06 -2.60
N VAL A 26 -3.63 -2.37 -3.62
CA VAL A 26 -3.12 -2.44 -4.99
C VAL A 26 -1.95 -1.46 -5.19
N PRO A 27 -0.77 -1.93 -5.63
CA PRO A 27 0.38 -1.08 -5.97
C PRO A 27 0.07 -0.10 -7.09
N GLY A 28 0.57 1.12 -6.97
CA GLY A 28 0.35 2.17 -7.97
C GLY A 28 -0.99 2.89 -7.79
N VAL A 29 -1.93 2.38 -6.99
CA VAL A 29 -3.16 3.09 -6.61
C VAL A 29 -2.99 3.65 -5.19
N SER A 30 -3.49 4.86 -4.93
CA SER A 30 -3.50 5.47 -3.58
C SER A 30 -4.93 5.57 -3.06
N GLY A 31 -5.20 5.05 -1.86
CA GLY A 31 -6.50 5.25 -1.19
C GLY A 31 -6.75 6.73 -0.87
N GLY A 32 -5.70 7.53 -0.69
CA GLY A 32 -5.80 8.99 -0.63
C GLY A 32 -6.44 9.57 -1.91
N THR A 33 -5.97 9.16 -3.09
CA THR A 33 -6.56 9.56 -4.38
C THR A 33 -8.02 9.11 -4.49
N VAL A 34 -8.31 7.86 -4.14
CA VAL A 34 -9.69 7.34 -4.18
C VAL A 34 -10.61 8.11 -3.25
N SER A 35 -10.21 8.34 -2.00
CA SER A 35 -11.00 9.13 -1.06
C SER A 35 -11.23 10.58 -1.51
N PHE A 36 -10.27 11.16 -2.24
CA PHE A 36 -10.40 12.48 -2.86
C PHE A 36 -11.44 12.46 -3.99
N VAL A 37 -11.34 11.52 -4.94
CA VAL A 37 -12.29 11.35 -6.06
C VAL A 37 -13.72 11.10 -5.56
N PHE A 38 -13.86 10.30 -4.51
CA PHE A 38 -15.14 10.02 -3.87
C PHE A 38 -15.62 11.15 -2.92
N GLY A 39 -14.82 12.22 -2.75
CA GLY A 39 -15.20 13.45 -2.05
C GLY A 39 -15.30 13.30 -0.53
N PHE A 40 -14.56 12.39 0.08
CA PHE A 40 -14.55 12.21 1.55
C PHE A 40 -13.16 12.37 2.18
N TYR A 41 -12.14 12.69 1.38
CA TYR A 41 -10.77 12.91 1.85
C TYR A 41 -10.66 13.98 2.94
N GLU A 42 -11.24 15.16 2.73
CA GLU A 42 -11.18 16.25 3.72
C GLU A 42 -11.82 15.86 5.06
N GLU A 43 -12.96 15.16 5.01
CA GLU A 43 -13.63 14.66 6.21
C GLU A 43 -12.77 13.60 6.93
N LEU A 44 -12.09 12.74 6.17
CA LEU A 44 -11.17 11.74 6.70
C LEU A 44 -9.98 12.39 7.42
N ILE A 45 -9.29 13.32 6.77
CA ILE A 45 -8.15 14.03 7.35
C ILE A 45 -8.57 14.83 8.58
N TYR A 46 -9.70 15.55 8.51
CA TYR A 46 -10.23 16.28 9.66
C TYR A 46 -10.52 15.34 10.85
N SER A 47 -11.13 14.18 10.58
CA SER A 47 -11.45 13.19 11.62
C SER A 47 -10.18 12.58 12.22
N PHE A 48 -9.17 12.26 11.41
CA PHE A 48 -7.86 11.80 11.91
C PHE A 48 -7.13 12.85 12.73
N ARG A 49 -7.16 14.14 12.36
CA ARG A 49 -6.56 15.22 13.17
C ARG A 49 -7.20 15.37 14.56
N LYS A 50 -8.43 14.89 14.74
CA LYS A 50 -9.10 14.84 16.05
C LYS A 50 -8.65 13.66 16.89
N ILE A 51 -7.91 12.69 16.35
CA ILE A 51 -7.24 11.66 17.14
C ILE A 51 -5.96 12.26 17.73
N ASN A 52 -6.10 12.92 18.87
CA ASN A 52 -5.02 13.63 19.56
C ASN A 52 -5.08 13.39 21.07
N ILE A 53 -4.24 14.08 21.83
CA ILE A 53 -4.18 13.97 23.30
C ILE A 53 -5.55 14.23 23.96
N ILE A 54 -6.39 15.09 23.39
CA ILE A 54 -7.74 15.36 23.93
C ILE A 54 -8.63 14.13 23.74
N ALA A 55 -8.61 13.51 22.56
CA ALA A 55 -9.34 12.27 22.32
C ALA A 55 -8.88 11.15 23.25
N PHE A 56 -7.56 11.02 23.47
CA PHE A 56 -7.00 10.04 24.41
C PHE A 56 -7.45 10.28 25.85
N LYS A 57 -7.42 11.53 26.33
CA LYS A 57 -7.96 11.90 27.65
C LYS A 57 -9.46 11.58 27.78
N LEU A 58 -10.26 11.87 26.74
CA LEU A 58 -11.69 11.54 26.72
C LEU A 58 -11.94 10.03 26.77
N LEU A 59 -11.08 9.23 26.14
CA LEU A 59 -11.15 7.77 26.15
C LEU A 59 -10.83 7.19 27.54
N ILE A 60 -9.71 7.60 28.15
CA ILE A 60 -9.29 7.12 29.48
C ILE A 60 -10.24 7.58 30.59
N SER A 61 -10.83 8.78 30.46
CA SER A 61 -11.82 9.29 31.42
C SER A 61 -13.21 8.64 31.30
N GLY A 62 -13.37 7.61 30.45
CA GLY A 62 -14.64 6.89 30.27
C GLY A 62 -15.73 7.69 29.54
N ARG A 63 -15.40 8.86 28.98
CA ARG A 63 -16.36 9.75 28.30
C ARG A 63 -16.61 9.32 26.84
N PHE A 64 -16.95 8.05 26.62
CA PHE A 64 -17.04 7.42 25.29
C PHE A 64 -17.98 8.14 24.32
N LYS A 65 -19.15 8.61 24.79
CA LYS A 65 -20.10 9.34 23.93
C LYS A 65 -19.53 10.66 23.41
N ILE A 66 -18.78 11.38 24.25
CA ILE A 66 -18.14 12.65 23.87
C ILE A 66 -16.95 12.37 22.95
N PHE A 67 -16.12 11.37 23.28
CA PHE A 67 -15.04 10.88 22.42
C PHE A 67 -15.55 10.55 21.02
N TYR A 68 -16.59 9.72 20.91
CA TYR A 68 -17.17 9.29 19.65
C TYR A 68 -17.62 10.47 18.79
N ARG A 69 -18.23 11.50 19.40
CA ARG A 69 -18.62 12.73 18.70
C ARG A 69 -17.41 13.59 18.31
N TYR A 70 -16.40 13.68 19.17
CA TYR A 70 -15.20 14.48 18.97
C TYR A 70 -14.38 14.01 17.76
N VAL A 71 -14.18 12.69 17.64
CA VAL A 71 -13.38 12.08 16.56
C VAL A 71 -14.17 11.80 15.28
N ASN A 72 -15.46 12.13 15.24
CA ASN A 72 -16.36 11.73 14.15
C ASN A 72 -16.41 10.19 13.98
N GLY A 73 -16.61 9.48 15.10
CA GLY A 73 -16.51 8.03 15.20
C GLY A 73 -17.42 7.28 14.22
N GLN A 74 -18.60 7.80 13.91
CA GLN A 74 -19.49 7.16 12.92
C GLN A 74 -18.89 7.14 11.52
N PHE A 75 -18.30 8.25 11.10
CA PHE A 75 -17.60 8.31 9.82
C PHE A 75 -16.40 7.35 9.81
N LEU A 76 -15.55 7.44 10.84
CA LEU A 76 -14.33 6.63 10.94
C LEU A 76 -14.66 5.13 10.98
N LEU A 77 -15.62 4.69 11.79
CA LEU A 77 -15.99 3.28 11.88
C LEU A 77 -16.51 2.72 10.56
N LEU A 78 -17.33 3.48 9.82
CA LEU A 78 -17.86 2.99 8.55
C LEU A 78 -16.78 2.93 7.46
N ILE A 79 -15.95 3.96 7.35
CA ILE A 79 -14.87 4.01 6.35
C ILE A 79 -13.77 2.99 6.69
N MET A 80 -13.30 2.96 7.93
CA MET A 80 -12.31 1.98 8.39
C MET A 80 -12.87 0.56 8.34
N GLY A 81 -14.12 0.35 8.77
CA GLY A 81 -14.77 -0.96 8.69
C GLY A 81 -14.88 -1.47 7.26
N GLY A 82 -15.33 -0.62 6.33
CA GLY A 82 -15.33 -0.96 4.90
C GLY A 82 -13.92 -1.20 4.35
N SER A 83 -12.95 -0.39 4.76
CA SER A 83 -11.56 -0.53 4.32
C SER A 83 -10.96 -1.85 4.80
N ILE A 84 -11.13 -2.20 6.08
CA ILE A 84 -10.64 -3.44 6.70
C ILE A 84 -11.31 -4.67 6.05
N PHE A 85 -12.64 -4.63 5.86
CA PHE A 85 -13.35 -5.72 5.19
C PHE A 85 -12.83 -5.95 3.77
N SER A 86 -12.63 -4.86 3.01
CA SER A 86 -12.05 -4.89 1.67
C SER A 86 -10.64 -5.45 1.69
N TYR A 87 -9.84 -5.02 2.67
CA TYR A 87 -8.45 -5.39 2.81
C TYR A 87 -8.28 -6.91 2.98
N PHE A 88 -9.06 -7.54 3.88
CA PHE A 88 -9.04 -9.00 4.04
C PHE A 88 -9.54 -9.72 2.78
N SER A 89 -10.69 -9.29 2.24
CA SER A 89 -11.28 -9.93 1.06
C SER A 89 -10.33 -9.91 -0.15
N ILE A 90 -9.66 -8.79 -0.38
CA ILE A 90 -8.78 -8.59 -1.54
C ILE A 90 -7.44 -9.29 -1.33
N SER A 91 -6.99 -9.48 -0.10
CA SER A 91 -5.76 -10.23 0.19
C SER A 91 -5.88 -11.69 -0.25
N LEU A 92 -7.04 -12.31 -0.07
CA LEU A 92 -7.32 -13.67 -0.56
C LEU A 92 -7.33 -13.74 -2.09
N VAL A 93 -7.99 -12.77 -2.73
CA VAL A 93 -8.07 -12.68 -4.20
C VAL A 93 -6.68 -12.47 -4.81
N LEU A 94 -5.88 -11.55 -4.25
CA LEU A 94 -4.53 -11.28 -4.73
C LEU A 94 -3.57 -12.44 -4.50
N ASP A 95 -3.64 -13.12 -3.36
CA ASP A 95 -2.83 -14.33 -3.11
C ASP A 95 -3.09 -15.40 -4.19
N PHE A 96 -4.36 -15.63 -4.52
CA PHE A 96 -4.74 -16.54 -5.59
C PHE A 96 -4.17 -16.12 -6.96
N PHE A 97 -4.34 -14.85 -7.35
CA PHE A 97 -3.83 -14.38 -8.65
C PHE A 97 -2.30 -14.33 -8.72
N LEU A 98 -1.60 -14.03 -7.62
CA LEU A 98 -0.14 -14.08 -7.57
C LEU A 98 0.38 -15.51 -7.73
N LYS A 99 -0.32 -16.52 -7.20
CA LYS A 99 0.07 -17.93 -7.34
C LYS A 99 -0.16 -18.49 -8.74
N HIS A 100 -1.25 -18.09 -9.40
CA HIS A 100 -1.66 -18.70 -10.68
C HIS A 100 -1.38 -17.84 -11.92
N TYR A 101 -1.34 -16.53 -11.75
CA TYR A 101 -1.32 -15.54 -12.84
C TYR A 101 -0.31 -14.42 -12.58
N GLU A 102 0.83 -14.78 -11.96
CA GLU A 102 1.88 -13.86 -11.52
C GLU A 102 2.23 -12.81 -12.60
N LEU A 103 2.50 -13.26 -13.83
CA LEU A 103 2.87 -12.39 -14.95
C LEU A 103 1.83 -11.28 -15.19
N TYR A 104 0.54 -11.62 -15.22
CA TYR A 104 -0.53 -10.67 -15.51
C TYR A 104 -0.76 -9.69 -14.37
N VAL A 105 -0.62 -10.15 -13.12
CA VAL A 105 -0.70 -9.29 -11.93
C VAL A 105 0.43 -8.26 -11.95
N TRP A 106 1.67 -8.69 -12.19
CA TRP A 106 2.81 -7.78 -12.29
C TRP A 106 2.69 -6.82 -13.48
N SER A 107 2.20 -7.29 -14.63
CA SER A 107 1.88 -6.44 -15.78
C SER A 107 0.87 -5.35 -15.44
N TRP A 108 -0.20 -5.71 -14.74
CA TRP A 108 -1.20 -4.75 -14.31
C TRP A 108 -0.63 -3.73 -13.32
N PHE A 109 0.15 -4.17 -12.33
CA PHE A 109 0.84 -3.29 -11.37
C PHE A 109 1.83 -2.35 -12.06
N PHE A 110 2.64 -2.89 -12.98
CA PHE A 110 3.58 -2.13 -13.81
C PHE A 110 2.87 -1.01 -14.56
N GLY A 111 1.76 -1.33 -15.22
CA GLY A 111 0.90 -0.37 -15.90
C GLY A 111 0.36 0.72 -14.97
N MET A 112 -0.16 0.36 -13.81
CA MET A 112 -0.66 1.35 -12.84
C MET A 112 0.44 2.25 -12.29
N ILE A 113 1.65 1.73 -12.09
CA ILE A 113 2.79 2.55 -11.64
C ILE A 113 3.17 3.55 -12.73
N ILE A 114 3.22 3.15 -14.00
CA ILE A 114 3.42 4.07 -15.13
C ILE A 114 2.32 5.12 -15.20
N GLY A 115 1.06 4.70 -15.10
CA GLY A 115 -0.09 5.61 -15.08
C GLY A 115 0.02 6.64 -13.96
N SER A 116 0.50 6.21 -12.78
CA SER A 116 0.72 7.08 -11.62
C SER A 116 1.91 8.03 -11.81
N ILE A 117 3.03 7.59 -12.40
CA ILE A 117 4.14 8.49 -12.78
C ILE A 117 3.61 9.60 -13.70
N TYR A 118 2.84 9.25 -14.72
CA TYR A 118 2.24 10.22 -15.64
C TYR A 118 1.26 11.17 -14.94
N TYR A 119 0.39 10.63 -14.08
CA TYR A 119 -0.58 11.43 -13.32
C TYR A 119 0.11 12.46 -12.41
N ILE A 120 1.08 12.01 -11.61
CA ILE A 120 1.84 12.88 -10.69
C ILE A 120 2.66 13.89 -11.50
N GLY A 121 3.28 13.46 -12.60
CA GLY A 121 4.06 14.29 -13.51
C GLY A 121 3.25 15.38 -14.21
N LYS A 122 1.95 15.15 -14.49
CA LYS A 122 1.08 16.19 -15.07
C LYS A 122 0.71 17.29 -14.07
N GLY A 123 0.73 16.97 -12.78
CA GLY A 123 0.57 17.95 -11.70
C GLY A 123 1.87 18.67 -11.32
N PHE A 124 2.97 18.37 -12.02
CA PHE A 124 4.28 18.95 -11.76
C PHE A 124 4.31 20.44 -12.13
N GLY A 125 4.95 21.24 -11.27
CA GLY A 125 5.12 22.67 -11.48
C GLY A 125 6.11 23.00 -12.61
N GLU A 126 6.66 24.20 -12.60
CA GLU A 126 7.61 24.65 -13.64
C GLU A 126 8.88 23.78 -13.69
N TRP A 127 9.34 23.50 -14.90
CA TRP A 127 10.61 22.82 -15.16
C TRP A 127 11.77 23.77 -14.87
N ASN A 128 12.19 23.84 -13.61
CA ASN A 128 13.38 24.58 -13.20
C ASN A 128 14.55 23.63 -12.90
N SER A 129 15.77 24.16 -12.90
CA SER A 129 16.99 23.36 -12.71
C SER A 129 16.99 22.60 -11.37
N THR A 130 16.43 23.19 -10.30
CA THR A 130 16.30 22.54 -8.99
C THR A 130 15.44 21.29 -9.04
N ASN A 131 14.32 21.35 -9.76
CA ASN A 131 13.37 20.26 -9.94
C ASN A 131 13.97 19.13 -10.78
N ILE A 132 14.69 19.46 -11.85
CA ILE A 132 15.39 18.48 -12.68
C ILE A 132 16.47 17.76 -11.88
N VAL A 133 17.29 18.49 -11.13
CA VAL A 133 18.31 17.89 -10.24
C VAL A 133 17.67 16.98 -9.21
N SER A 134 16.56 17.41 -8.60
CA SER A 134 15.82 16.59 -7.62
C SER A 134 15.24 15.31 -8.23
N LEU A 135 14.73 15.38 -9.46
CA LEU A 135 14.27 14.21 -10.21
C LEU A 135 15.42 13.24 -10.51
N ILE A 136 16.57 13.74 -10.95
CA ILE A 136 17.76 12.92 -11.22
C ILE A 136 18.26 12.25 -9.94
N ILE A 137 18.29 12.96 -8.81
CA ILE A 137 18.66 12.39 -7.51
C ILE A 137 17.69 11.25 -7.15
N GLY A 138 16.37 11.50 -7.24
CA GLY A 138 15.37 10.47 -7.01
C GLY A 138 15.57 9.26 -7.90
N ALA A 139 15.75 9.47 -9.21
CA ALA A 139 15.97 8.40 -10.18
C ALA A 139 17.25 7.63 -9.90
N SER A 140 18.34 8.30 -9.55
CA SER A 140 19.62 7.66 -9.21
C SER A 140 19.47 6.77 -7.98
N VAL A 141 18.75 7.24 -6.95
CA VAL A 141 18.44 6.43 -5.75
C VAL A 141 17.56 5.24 -6.13
N GLY A 142 16.50 5.44 -6.92
CA GLY A 142 15.59 4.38 -7.36
C GLY A 142 16.30 3.31 -8.19
N VAL A 143 17.15 3.72 -9.13
CA VAL A 143 17.99 2.82 -9.94
C VAL A 143 19.00 2.09 -9.06
N GLY A 144 19.65 2.80 -8.13
CA GLY A 144 20.55 2.21 -7.15
C GLY A 144 19.87 1.08 -6.37
N ILE A 145 18.66 1.31 -5.87
CA ILE A 145 17.87 0.28 -5.17
C ILE A 145 17.46 -0.87 -6.10
N SER A 146 17.20 -0.60 -7.39
CA SER A 146 16.84 -1.64 -8.37
C SER A 146 17.98 -2.62 -8.70
N PHE A 147 19.23 -2.16 -8.53
CA PHE A 147 20.44 -2.98 -8.67
C PHE A 147 20.90 -3.64 -7.38
N LEU A 148 20.44 -3.15 -6.22
CA LEU A 148 20.49 -3.97 -5.02
C LEU A 148 19.66 -5.22 -5.30
N THR A 149 20.19 -6.38 -4.96
CA THR A 149 19.40 -7.62 -4.93
C THR A 149 18.10 -7.30 -4.21
N PRO A 150 16.91 -7.63 -4.78
CA PRO A 150 15.64 -7.37 -4.12
C PRO A 150 15.78 -7.79 -2.67
N ALA A 151 15.52 -6.87 -1.74
CA ALA A 151 15.66 -7.19 -0.32
C ALA A 151 14.84 -8.46 -0.10
N ALA A 152 15.52 -9.56 0.22
CA ALA A 152 14.83 -10.78 0.58
C ALA A 152 13.85 -10.43 1.69
N GLU A 153 12.70 -11.10 1.70
CA GLU A 153 11.69 -10.90 2.74
C GLU A 153 12.38 -10.78 4.10
N ASN A 154 12.21 -9.62 4.73
CA ASN A 154 12.91 -9.32 5.97
C ASN A 154 11.91 -9.26 7.12
N ASP A 155 11.84 -10.34 7.89
CA ASP A 155 10.96 -10.44 9.05
C ASP A 155 11.55 -9.80 10.33
N ASN A 156 12.70 -9.11 10.23
CA ASN A 156 13.24 -8.34 11.34
C ASN A 156 12.25 -7.25 11.77
N LEU A 157 11.85 -7.30 13.03
CA LEU A 157 10.82 -6.43 13.59
C LEU A 157 11.16 -4.93 13.47
N TRP A 158 12.43 -4.54 13.56
CA TRP A 158 12.82 -3.13 13.37
C TRP A 158 12.60 -2.68 11.92
N PHE A 159 12.93 -3.54 10.95
CA PHE A 159 12.67 -3.27 9.54
C PHE A 159 11.16 -3.21 9.27
N VAL A 160 10.39 -4.18 9.79
CA VAL A 160 8.92 -4.20 9.71
C VAL A 160 8.29 -2.93 10.30
N PHE A 161 8.82 -2.43 11.41
CA PHE A 161 8.37 -1.17 12.01
C PHE A 161 8.57 0.02 11.06
N ILE A 162 9.76 0.12 10.44
CA ILE A 162 10.06 1.14 9.43
C ILE A 162 9.16 0.99 8.19
N CYS A 163 8.93 -0.23 7.71
CA CYS A 163 7.97 -0.52 6.64
C CYS A 163 6.58 0.01 7.01
N GLY A 164 6.14 -0.15 8.26
CA GLY A 164 4.88 0.42 8.76
C GLY A 164 4.84 1.94 8.65
N ILE A 165 5.89 2.62 9.10
CA ILE A 165 6.01 4.08 9.00
C ILE A 165 5.91 4.50 7.53
N ILE A 166 6.79 3.99 6.66
CA ILE A 166 6.89 4.44 5.27
C ILE A 166 5.64 4.05 4.47
N GLY A 167 5.11 2.84 4.68
CA GLY A 167 3.92 2.33 4.01
C GLY A 167 2.70 3.21 4.27
N VAL A 168 2.40 3.52 5.53
CA VAL A 168 1.26 4.42 5.85
C VAL A 168 1.50 5.84 5.36
N SER A 169 2.76 6.31 5.40
CA SER A 169 3.14 7.64 4.90
C SER A 169 2.68 7.82 3.47
N GLY A 170 2.97 6.82 2.64
CA GLY A 170 2.58 6.81 1.24
C GLY A 170 1.08 6.75 1.05
N MET A 171 0.39 5.85 1.77
CA MET A 171 -1.06 5.64 1.61
C MET A 171 -1.91 6.86 2.00
N THR A 172 -1.41 7.71 2.90
CA THR A 172 -2.14 8.92 3.35
C THR A 172 -2.11 10.05 2.34
N LEU A 173 -1.11 10.07 1.44
CA LEU A 173 -0.95 11.13 0.45
C LEU A 173 -1.61 10.78 -0.88
N PRO A 174 -2.49 11.66 -1.40
CA PRO A 174 -2.96 11.53 -2.77
C PRO A 174 -1.78 11.51 -3.74
N GLY A 175 -1.77 10.52 -4.64
CA GLY A 175 -0.74 10.34 -5.65
C GLY A 175 0.49 9.53 -5.23
N LEU A 176 0.73 9.28 -3.94
CA LEU A 176 1.79 8.35 -3.51
C LEU A 176 1.19 6.99 -3.14
N SER A 177 1.75 5.89 -3.65
CA SER A 177 1.28 4.52 -3.34
C SER A 177 2.21 3.87 -2.32
N GLY A 178 1.75 3.75 -1.06
CA GLY A 178 2.55 3.10 -0.01
C GLY A 178 2.74 1.60 -0.23
N SER A 179 1.79 0.92 -0.87
CA SER A 179 1.91 -0.46 -1.33
C SER A 179 3.04 -0.64 -2.35
N PHE A 180 3.24 0.34 -3.25
CA PHE A 180 4.39 0.33 -4.16
C PHE A 180 5.72 0.44 -3.40
N ILE A 181 5.83 1.34 -2.40
CA ILE A 181 7.06 1.43 -1.60
C ILE A 181 7.35 0.12 -0.86
N LEU A 182 6.33 -0.55 -0.33
CA LEU A 182 6.49 -1.86 0.31
C LEU A 182 6.94 -2.96 -0.67
N ILE A 183 6.57 -2.87 -1.94
CA ILE A 183 7.13 -3.75 -2.98
C ILE A 183 8.62 -3.47 -3.17
N LEU A 184 9.02 -2.20 -3.24
CA LEU A 184 10.44 -1.84 -3.38
C LEU A 184 11.28 -2.30 -2.18
N MET A 185 10.68 -2.32 -0.99
CA MET A 185 11.30 -2.83 0.23
C MET A 185 11.27 -4.37 0.34
N GLY A 186 10.68 -5.09 -0.60
CA GLY A 186 10.61 -6.56 -0.61
C GLY A 186 9.55 -7.18 0.32
N ASN A 187 8.87 -6.36 1.13
CA ASN A 187 8.00 -6.86 2.21
C ASN A 187 6.50 -6.76 1.90
N TYR A 188 6.11 -6.47 0.65
CA TYR A 188 4.70 -6.38 0.26
C TYR A 188 3.92 -7.68 0.53
N VAL A 189 4.46 -8.83 0.09
CA VAL A 189 3.80 -10.12 0.22
C VAL A 189 3.69 -10.49 1.70
N LEU A 190 4.81 -10.47 2.43
CA LEU A 190 4.83 -10.71 3.88
C LEU A 190 3.82 -9.85 4.64
N LEU A 191 3.86 -8.52 4.46
CA LEU A 191 3.15 -7.58 5.34
C LEU A 191 1.70 -7.39 4.94
N LEU A 192 1.44 -7.26 3.63
CA LEU A 192 0.12 -6.95 3.16
C LEU A 192 -0.65 -8.23 2.86
N VAL A 193 -0.05 -9.30 2.34
CA VAL A 193 -0.75 -10.54 1.94
C VAL A 193 -0.72 -11.57 3.08
N ASP A 194 0.45 -12.09 3.41
CA ASP A 194 0.58 -13.26 4.30
C ASP A 194 0.18 -12.94 5.73
N SER A 195 0.77 -11.90 6.32
CA SER A 195 0.48 -11.49 7.71
C SER A 195 -1.00 -11.16 7.92
N VAL A 196 -1.68 -10.67 6.88
CA VAL A 196 -3.09 -10.29 6.92
C VAL A 196 -3.99 -11.50 6.76
N ASN A 197 -3.68 -12.40 5.82
CA ASN A 197 -4.41 -13.67 5.67
C ASN A 197 -4.28 -14.51 6.95
N GLU A 198 -3.10 -14.53 7.55
CA GLU A 198 -2.83 -15.23 8.81
C GLU A 198 -3.56 -14.59 9.99
N LEU A 199 -3.57 -13.25 10.08
CA LEU A 199 -4.39 -12.56 11.07
C LEU A 199 -5.88 -12.90 10.91
N PHE A 200 -6.40 -12.89 9.68
CA PHE A 200 -7.79 -13.25 9.41
C PHE A 200 -8.10 -14.68 9.86
N TYR A 201 -7.22 -15.63 9.52
CA TYR A 201 -7.36 -17.03 9.91
C TYR A 201 -7.35 -17.22 11.42
N VAL A 202 -6.40 -16.59 12.13
CA VAL A 202 -6.33 -16.65 13.61
C VAL A 202 -7.59 -16.04 14.22
N VAL A 203 -8.00 -14.85 13.78
CA VAL A 203 -9.20 -14.18 14.31
C VAL A 203 -10.46 -15.01 14.08
N ALA A 204 -10.63 -15.59 12.89
CA ALA A 204 -11.78 -16.45 12.58
C ALA A 204 -11.84 -17.69 13.48
N ASN A 205 -10.70 -18.37 13.71
CA ASN A 205 -10.64 -19.54 14.58
C ASN A 205 -10.91 -19.20 16.05
N VAL A 206 -10.35 -18.09 16.55
CA VAL A 206 -10.58 -17.62 17.92
C VAL A 206 -12.06 -17.27 18.14
N ILE A 207 -12.74 -16.66 17.17
CA ILE A 207 -14.18 -16.36 17.25
C ILE A 207 -15.03 -17.63 17.35
N ILE A 208 -14.62 -18.71 16.68
CA ILE A 208 -15.28 -20.02 16.71
C ILE A 208 -14.95 -20.81 17.99
N GLY A 209 -14.05 -20.30 18.84
CA GLY A 209 -13.66 -20.90 20.11
C GLY A 209 -12.45 -21.85 20.02
N ASN A 210 -11.78 -21.91 18.86
CA ASN A 210 -10.55 -22.69 18.69
C ASN A 210 -9.32 -21.85 19.06
N PHE A 211 -8.78 -22.07 20.26
CA PHE A 211 -7.58 -21.39 20.76
C PHE A 211 -6.29 -22.17 20.51
N ASP A 212 -6.36 -23.41 20.03
CA ASP A 212 -5.17 -24.25 19.76
C ASP A 212 -4.29 -23.62 18.67
N ILE A 213 -4.89 -22.78 17.81
CA ILE A 213 -4.17 -22.06 16.76
C ILE A 213 -3.05 -21.15 17.30
N LEU A 214 -3.18 -20.66 18.53
CA LEU A 214 -2.19 -19.78 19.16
C LEU A 214 -0.95 -20.52 19.65
N GLN A 215 -0.97 -21.86 19.67
CA GLN A 215 0.19 -22.66 20.06
C GLN A 215 1.18 -22.86 18.89
N HIS A 216 0.75 -22.64 17.65
CA HIS A 216 1.61 -22.79 16.47
C HIS A 216 2.64 -21.64 16.36
N PRO A 217 3.95 -21.95 16.37
CA PRO A 217 5.00 -20.92 16.33
C PRO A 217 4.92 -19.98 15.12
N GLU A 218 4.51 -20.51 13.95
CA GLU A 218 4.35 -19.71 12.74
C GLU A 218 3.26 -18.64 12.87
N LYS A 219 2.13 -18.99 13.50
CA LYS A 219 1.01 -18.06 13.69
C LYS A 219 1.41 -16.93 14.64
N ILE A 220 2.12 -17.27 15.71
CA ILE A 220 2.71 -16.27 16.63
C ILE A 220 3.71 -15.36 15.89
N ARG A 221 4.49 -15.87 14.95
CA ARG A 221 5.41 -15.06 14.13
C ARG A 221 4.65 -14.00 13.34
N TYR A 222 3.63 -14.39 12.57
CA TYR A 222 2.84 -13.43 11.79
C TYR A 222 2.08 -12.43 12.67
N LEU A 223 1.58 -12.86 13.83
CA LEU A 223 0.96 -11.95 14.80
C LEU A 223 1.94 -10.89 15.32
N LYS A 224 3.19 -11.26 15.59
CA LYS A 224 4.24 -10.29 15.96
C LYS A 224 4.52 -9.31 14.82
N ILE A 225 4.67 -9.81 13.60
CA ILE A 225 4.94 -8.99 12.40
C ILE A 225 3.82 -7.97 12.19
N ILE A 226 2.56 -8.41 12.15
CA ILE A 226 1.43 -7.49 11.92
C ILE A 226 1.24 -6.50 13.06
N THR A 227 1.52 -6.90 14.30
CA THR A 227 1.46 -6.00 15.46
C THR A 227 2.51 -4.90 15.35
N VAL A 228 3.76 -5.26 15.03
CA VAL A 228 4.85 -4.30 14.87
C VAL A 228 4.64 -3.41 13.64
N PHE A 229 4.17 -3.97 12.53
CA PHE A 229 3.79 -3.21 11.34
C PHE A 229 2.67 -2.21 11.63
N THR A 230 1.66 -2.61 12.39
CA THR A 230 0.55 -1.75 12.81
C THR A 230 1.02 -0.66 13.76
N ALA A 231 1.92 -0.97 14.69
CA ALA A 231 2.53 0.01 15.58
C ALA A 231 3.35 1.05 14.80
N GLY A 232 4.17 0.61 13.84
CA GLY A 232 4.91 1.49 12.94
C GLY A 232 3.99 2.35 12.09
N SER A 233 2.90 1.78 11.58
CA SER A 233 1.87 2.51 10.82
C SER A 233 1.14 3.54 11.69
N ALA A 234 0.78 3.21 12.93
CA ALA A 234 0.16 4.16 13.84
C ALA A 234 1.11 5.32 14.17
N PHE A 235 2.39 5.02 14.45
CA PHE A 235 3.42 6.02 14.69
C PHE A 235 3.66 6.91 13.47
N GLY A 236 3.76 6.31 12.27
CA GLY A 236 3.94 7.02 11.01
C GLY A 236 2.80 7.99 10.75
N LEU A 237 1.54 7.52 10.84
CA LEU A 237 0.35 8.35 10.63
C LEU A 237 0.33 9.57 11.55
N VAL A 238 0.62 9.39 12.84
CA VAL A 238 0.65 10.49 13.81
C VAL A 238 1.80 11.46 13.51
N SER A 239 3.00 10.96 13.25
CA SER A 239 4.19 11.80 13.01
C SER A 239 4.05 12.62 11.72
N ILE A 240 3.58 11.99 10.63
CA ILE A 240 3.43 12.61 9.31
C ILE A 240 2.26 13.58 9.23
N SER A 241 1.17 13.32 9.94
CA SER A 241 0.05 14.27 9.98
C SER A 241 0.46 15.65 10.52
N HIS A 242 1.57 15.75 11.27
CA HIS A 242 2.14 17.01 11.74
C HIS A 242 3.26 17.55 10.82
N VAL A 243 4.20 16.71 10.40
CA VAL A 243 5.39 17.13 9.63
C VAL A 243 5.06 17.44 8.17
N LEU A 244 4.23 16.59 7.57
CA LEU A 244 4.07 16.57 6.13
C LEU A 244 3.19 17.70 5.61
N GLY A 245 2.24 18.16 6.44
CA GLY A 245 1.49 19.39 6.17
C GLY A 245 2.38 20.65 6.09
N TYR A 246 3.57 20.61 6.70
CA TYR A 246 4.56 21.69 6.61
C TYR A 246 5.46 21.52 5.37
N VAL A 247 6.06 20.32 5.22
CA VAL A 247 7.03 20.05 4.15
C VAL A 247 6.37 20.08 2.77
N LEU A 248 5.21 19.44 2.59
CA LEU A 248 4.52 19.44 1.29
C LEU A 248 3.86 20.77 0.96
N LYS A 249 3.52 21.60 1.96
CA LYS A 249 3.01 22.95 1.68
C LYS A 249 4.11 23.90 1.22
N ARG A 250 5.32 23.74 1.76
CA ARG A 250 6.45 24.61 1.44
C ARG A 250 7.23 24.14 0.21
N TRP A 251 7.51 22.83 0.09
CA TRP A 251 8.48 22.24 -0.84
C TRP A 251 7.82 21.19 -1.78
N ASN A 252 6.52 21.37 -2.08
CA ASN A 252 5.72 20.42 -2.85
C ASN A 252 6.42 19.92 -4.12
N THR A 253 6.95 20.85 -4.92
CA THR A 253 7.50 20.55 -6.25
C THR A 253 8.77 19.71 -6.16
N ILE A 254 9.65 20.03 -5.20
CA ILE A 254 10.91 19.30 -4.96
C ILE A 254 10.60 17.87 -4.50
N VAL A 255 9.73 17.71 -3.49
CA VAL A 255 9.38 16.39 -2.96
C VAL A 255 8.72 15.53 -4.04
N THR A 256 7.82 16.12 -4.83
CA THR A 256 7.17 15.45 -5.95
C THR A 256 8.17 15.03 -7.02
N ALA A 257 9.17 15.87 -7.33
CA ALA A 257 10.23 15.55 -8.27
C ALA A 257 11.05 14.33 -7.84
N VAL A 258 11.45 14.30 -6.56
CA VAL A 258 12.20 13.18 -5.98
C VAL A 258 11.37 11.91 -6.04
N ILE A 259 10.08 11.96 -5.69
CA ILE A 259 9.18 10.80 -5.74
C ILE A 259 9.03 10.28 -7.18
N ILE A 260 8.75 11.16 -8.16
CA ILE A 260 8.64 10.78 -9.57
C ILE A 260 9.93 10.12 -10.05
N GLY A 261 11.07 10.76 -9.79
CA GLY A 261 12.38 10.23 -10.14
C GLY A 261 12.59 8.85 -9.54
N PHE A 262 12.35 8.72 -8.23
CA PHE A 262 12.49 7.48 -7.49
C PHE A 262 11.62 6.35 -8.02
N ILE A 263 10.32 6.60 -8.24
CA ILE A 263 9.39 5.60 -8.81
C ILE A 263 9.84 5.20 -10.22
N THR A 264 10.26 6.17 -11.05
CA THR A 264 10.75 5.91 -12.41
C THR A 264 12.03 5.07 -12.40
N GLY A 265 13.00 5.42 -11.55
CA GLY A 265 14.26 4.68 -11.43
C GLY A 265 14.12 3.28 -10.87
N SER A 266 13.13 3.06 -10.00
CA SER A 266 12.84 1.76 -9.38
C SER A 266 11.87 0.89 -10.19
N LEU A 267 11.39 1.36 -11.35
CA LEU A 267 10.40 0.66 -12.19
C LEU A 267 10.89 -0.72 -12.66
N GLY A 268 12.21 -0.93 -12.76
CA GLY A 268 12.80 -2.23 -13.09
C GLY A 268 12.51 -3.34 -12.06
N ILE A 269 12.22 -3.00 -10.80
CA ILE A 269 11.88 -3.98 -9.75
C ILE A 269 10.55 -4.67 -10.04
N VAL A 270 9.60 -3.93 -10.61
CA VAL A 270 8.25 -4.41 -10.92
C VAL A 270 8.10 -4.90 -12.36
N TRP A 271 9.22 -5.09 -13.06
CA TRP A 271 9.21 -5.62 -14.42
C TRP A 271 8.47 -6.98 -14.49
N PRO A 272 7.44 -7.14 -15.35
CA PRO A 272 6.60 -8.33 -15.34
C PRO A 272 7.32 -9.60 -15.77
N TRP A 273 8.24 -9.49 -16.73
CA TRP A 273 8.97 -10.62 -17.28
C TRP A 273 10.22 -10.93 -16.46
N LYS A 274 9.98 -11.65 -15.37
CA LYS A 274 11.02 -12.10 -14.44
C LYS A 274 10.84 -13.56 -14.08
N LYS A 275 11.94 -14.28 -13.88
CA LYS A 275 11.94 -15.65 -13.34
C LYS A 275 12.65 -15.66 -12.00
N ALA A 276 12.02 -16.25 -10.98
CA ALA A 276 12.67 -16.48 -9.69
C ALA A 276 13.85 -17.44 -9.89
N LEU A 277 15.04 -17.00 -9.51
CA LEU A 277 16.22 -17.83 -9.32
C LEU A 277 16.19 -18.30 -7.88
N TYR A 278 16.27 -19.60 -7.68
CA TYR A 278 16.25 -20.20 -6.36
C TYR A 278 17.69 -20.45 -5.90
N LEU A 279 17.95 -20.25 -4.60
CA LEU A 279 19.22 -20.62 -3.98
C LEU A 279 19.45 -22.13 -4.18
N VAL A 280 20.56 -22.46 -4.83
CA VAL A 280 21.02 -23.85 -5.00
C VAL A 280 22.34 -23.98 -4.25
N GLU A 281 22.38 -24.86 -3.25
CA GLU A 281 23.54 -25.12 -2.42
C GLU A 281 23.86 -26.63 -2.55
N ASN A 282 25.06 -26.97 -3.03
CA ASN A 282 25.49 -28.35 -3.33
C ASN A 282 24.53 -29.14 -4.24
N ASP A 283 24.12 -28.55 -5.37
CA ASP A 283 23.17 -29.13 -6.35
C ASP A 283 21.78 -29.50 -5.77
N LYS A 284 21.45 -28.99 -4.58
CA LYS A 284 20.12 -29.08 -3.98
C LYS A 284 19.54 -27.69 -3.77
N PHE A 285 18.26 -27.52 -4.04
CA PHE A 285 17.57 -26.27 -3.72
C PHE A 285 17.56 -26.08 -2.20
N SER A 286 18.05 -24.93 -1.73
CA SER A 286 17.93 -24.57 -0.32
C SER A 286 16.47 -24.26 -0.03
N LEU A 287 15.91 -25.00 0.93
CA LEU A 287 14.52 -24.88 1.33
C LEU A 287 14.43 -23.98 2.57
N ASP A 288 13.39 -23.16 2.63
CA ASP A 288 13.03 -22.41 3.82
C ASP A 288 12.52 -23.38 4.93
N LYS A 289 12.22 -22.82 6.10
CA LYS A 289 11.69 -23.57 7.26
C LYS A 289 10.36 -24.30 6.97
N ASN A 290 9.69 -23.94 5.87
CA ASN A 290 8.40 -24.44 5.45
C ASN A 290 8.50 -25.37 4.23
N GLY A 291 9.72 -25.70 3.77
CA GLY A 291 9.96 -26.59 2.63
C GLY A 291 9.84 -25.92 1.26
N ASN A 292 9.75 -24.59 1.18
CA ASN A 292 9.70 -23.84 -0.08
C ASN A 292 11.10 -23.49 -0.55
N LYS A 293 11.33 -23.46 -1.87
CA LYS A 293 12.61 -23.03 -2.44
C LYS A 293 12.84 -21.54 -2.13
N ILE A 294 13.99 -21.21 -1.56
CA ILE A 294 14.33 -19.82 -1.25
C ILE A 294 14.69 -19.09 -2.54
N ILE A 295 14.05 -17.96 -2.81
CA ILE A 295 14.36 -17.12 -3.99
C ILE A 295 15.62 -16.29 -3.67
N GLU A 296 16.69 -16.51 -4.44
CA GLU A 296 17.93 -15.74 -4.36
C GLU A 296 17.81 -14.39 -5.08
N ASN A 297 17.24 -14.41 -6.29
CA ASN A 297 17.15 -13.24 -7.15
C ASN A 297 16.07 -13.45 -8.23
N TYR A 298 15.81 -12.42 -9.04
CA TYR A 298 14.97 -12.51 -10.21
C TYR A 298 15.78 -12.23 -11.47
N ASN A 299 15.82 -13.19 -12.40
CA ASN A 299 16.37 -12.93 -13.72
C ASN A 299 15.33 -12.22 -14.58
N ARG A 300 15.62 -10.98 -14.97
CA ARG A 300 14.74 -10.14 -15.80
C ARG A 300 15.10 -10.38 -17.26
N PHE A 301 14.10 -10.66 -18.09
CA PHE A 301 14.31 -10.95 -19.50
C PHE A 301 13.38 -10.09 -20.38
N ILE A 302 13.77 -9.95 -21.64
CA ILE A 302 12.94 -9.31 -22.66
C ILE A 302 11.93 -10.37 -23.14
N PRO A 303 10.63 -10.05 -23.19
CA PRO A 303 9.62 -11.01 -23.60
C PRO A 303 9.78 -11.47 -25.04
N ASP A 304 9.38 -12.71 -25.30
CA ASP A 304 9.20 -13.24 -26.65
C ASP A 304 7.85 -12.80 -27.20
N PHE A 305 7.87 -12.00 -28.28
CA PHE A 305 6.66 -11.46 -28.92
C PHE A 305 5.91 -12.48 -29.78
N SER A 306 6.46 -13.67 -29.99
CA SER A 306 5.77 -14.77 -30.66
C SER A 306 4.71 -15.43 -29.77
N LEU A 307 4.83 -15.30 -28.45
CA LEU A 307 3.92 -15.91 -27.48
C LEU A 307 2.66 -15.05 -27.25
N ALA A 308 1.50 -15.70 -27.20
CA ALA A 308 0.23 -15.03 -26.90
C ALA A 308 0.21 -14.43 -25.48
N GLU A 309 0.89 -15.06 -24.52
CA GLU A 309 1.01 -14.58 -23.14
C GLU A 309 1.61 -13.17 -23.06
N THR A 310 2.58 -12.86 -23.92
CA THR A 310 3.20 -11.53 -24.00
C THR A 310 2.19 -10.46 -24.40
N TRP A 311 1.30 -10.76 -25.35
CA TRP A 311 0.26 -9.82 -25.78
C TRP A 311 -0.81 -9.61 -24.70
N PHE A 312 -1.21 -10.66 -23.99
CA PHE A 312 -2.08 -10.51 -22.83
C PHE A 312 -1.41 -9.69 -21.72
N ALA A 313 -0.14 -9.93 -21.43
CA ALA A 313 0.63 -9.16 -20.47
C ALA A 313 0.70 -7.66 -20.86
N ILE A 314 0.94 -7.34 -22.13
CA ILE A 314 0.91 -5.97 -22.64
C ILE A 314 -0.48 -5.34 -22.49
N PHE A 315 -1.55 -6.10 -22.79
CA PHE A 315 -2.92 -5.64 -22.58
C PHE A 315 -3.16 -5.26 -21.11
N TYR A 316 -2.71 -6.06 -20.15
CA TYR A 316 -2.84 -5.74 -18.72
C TYR A 316 -2.03 -4.51 -18.30
N ILE A 317 -0.86 -4.26 -18.91
CA ILE A 317 -0.11 -3.01 -18.72
C ILE A 317 -0.94 -1.82 -19.18
N ILE A 318 -1.47 -1.86 -20.41
CA ILE A 318 -2.29 -0.78 -20.98
C ILE A 318 -3.55 -0.56 -20.12
N PHE A 319 -4.18 -1.65 -19.69
CA PHE A 319 -5.35 -1.60 -18.83
C PHE A 319 -5.03 -0.95 -17.47
N GLY A 320 -3.89 -1.28 -16.87
CA GLY A 320 -3.40 -0.64 -15.63
C GLY A 320 -3.18 0.86 -15.80
N ILE A 321 -2.55 1.29 -16.89
CA ILE A 321 -2.37 2.72 -17.21
C ILE A 321 -3.73 3.41 -17.35
N ALA A 322 -4.63 2.84 -18.16
CA ALA A 322 -5.94 3.40 -18.42
C ALA A 322 -6.77 3.57 -17.13
N LEU A 323 -6.70 2.61 -16.21
CA LEU A 323 -7.40 2.67 -14.93
C LEU A 323 -6.99 3.89 -14.11
N ILE A 324 -5.70 4.19 -14.01
CA ILE A 324 -5.22 5.38 -13.29
C ILE A 324 -5.68 6.67 -13.97
N LEU A 325 -5.60 6.73 -15.30
CA LEU A 325 -6.04 7.91 -16.07
C LEU A 325 -7.54 8.16 -15.94
N ILE A 326 -8.36 7.11 -15.87
CA ILE A 326 -9.80 7.21 -15.64
C ILE A 326 -10.06 7.76 -14.23
N ILE A 327 -9.41 7.23 -13.20
CA ILE A 327 -9.54 7.71 -11.82
C ILE A 327 -9.18 9.21 -11.73
N ASP A 328 -8.10 9.63 -12.39
CA ASP A 328 -7.70 11.04 -12.48
C ASP A 328 -8.75 11.90 -13.19
N TYR A 329 -9.24 11.48 -14.35
CA TYR A 329 -10.23 12.24 -15.12
C TYR A 329 -11.50 12.53 -14.29
N TYR A 330 -12.00 11.54 -13.55
CA TYR A 330 -13.13 11.74 -12.63
C TYR A 330 -12.77 12.61 -11.42
N GLY A 331 -11.54 12.54 -10.93
CA GLY A 331 -11.04 13.41 -9.86
C GLY A 331 -11.01 14.89 -10.26
N ARG A 332 -10.63 15.21 -11.50
CA ARG A 332 -10.54 16.60 -11.98
C ARG A 332 -11.89 17.27 -12.21
N LYS A 333 -12.91 16.53 -12.68
CA LYS A 333 -14.26 17.09 -12.92
C LYS A 333 -14.99 17.57 -11.66
N LYS A 334 -14.50 17.23 -10.47
CA LYS A 334 -15.06 17.66 -9.18
C LYS A 334 -14.29 18.81 -8.52
N LYS A 335 -13.16 19.25 -9.09
CA LYS A 335 -12.57 20.57 -8.79
C LYS A 335 -13.38 21.64 -9.50
#